data_AF-A0A517WBQ5-F1
#
_entry.id   AF-A0A517WBQ5-F1
#
_cell.length_a   1.000
_cell.length_b   1.000
_cell.length_c   1.000
_cell.angle_alpha   90.00
_cell.angle_beta   90.00
_cell.angle_gamma   90.00
#
_symmetry.space_group_name_H-M   'P 1'
#
loop_
_entity.id
_entity.type
_entity.pdbx_description
1 polymer ?
#
loop_
_entity_poly.entity_id
_entity_poly.type
_entity_poly.pdbx_seq_one_letter_code
_entity_poly.pdbx_strand_id
1 'polypeptide(L)'
;MKMFQQFWNDEAGFVVSTELVLIATVLVLGMIVGLTTLRDQVIAELADVANAMSNSNQSYSYSGITGHSSSTSGSLFDDNLDFCDQNDNGGADTFAHCITVIAAIPGE
;
A
#
# COMPACT_ATOMS: atom_id res chain seq x y z
N MET A 1 16.54 58.03 -30.99
CA MET A 1 16.05 56.76 -31.55
C MET A 1 16.51 55.57 -30.70
N LYS A 2 16.24 55.54 -29.39
CA LYS A 2 16.58 54.39 -28.54
C LYS A 2 15.38 53.47 -28.29
N MET A 3 14.18 54.05 -28.28
CA MET A 3 12.92 53.33 -28.07
C MET A 3 12.55 52.40 -29.24
N PHE A 4 12.79 52.83 -30.48
CA PHE A 4 12.58 51.98 -31.66
C PHE A 4 13.54 50.78 -31.73
N GLN A 5 14.78 50.95 -31.26
CA GLN A 5 15.76 49.87 -31.17
C GLN A 5 15.37 48.85 -30.08
N GLN A 6 14.76 49.33 -28.98
CA GLN A 6 14.26 48.47 -27.91
C GLN A 6 13.10 47.58 -28.38
N PHE A 7 12.14 48.12 -29.14
CA PHE A 7 11.07 47.30 -29.72
C PHE A 7 11.55 46.30 -30.77
N TRP A 8 12.61 46.62 -31.52
CA TRP A 8 13.18 45.72 -32.54
C TRP A 8 14.01 44.58 -31.95
N ASN A 9 14.57 44.78 -30.74
CA ASN A 9 15.31 43.76 -29.99
C ASN A 9 14.45 43.12 -28.88
N ASP A 10 13.14 43.37 -28.88
CA ASP A 10 12.24 42.80 -27.88
C ASP A 10 11.86 41.36 -28.26
N GLU A 11 12.68 40.41 -27.82
CA GLU A 11 12.40 38.97 -27.92
C GLU A 11 11.62 38.42 -26.70
N ALA A 12 11.11 39.29 -25.81
CA ALA A 12 10.44 38.89 -24.57
C ALA A 12 9.13 38.08 -24.77
N GLY A 13 8.72 37.85 -26.01
CA GLY A 13 7.59 37.00 -26.39
C GLY A 13 7.93 35.83 -27.30
N PHE A 14 9.19 35.61 -27.68
CA PHE A 14 9.56 34.52 -28.59
C PHE A 14 9.89 33.23 -27.82
N VAL A 15 8.90 32.71 -27.10
CA VAL A 15 8.91 31.29 -26.75
C VAL A 15 8.50 30.55 -28.02
N VAL A 16 9.46 29.92 -28.68
CA VAL A 16 9.18 28.96 -29.76
C VAL A 16 8.26 27.89 -29.20
N SER A 17 6.99 28.01 -29.55
CA SER A 17 5.84 27.35 -28.91
C SER A 17 5.86 25.82 -28.94
N THR A 18 6.76 25.19 -29.71
CA THR A 18 6.80 23.73 -29.88
C THR A 18 7.73 23.04 -28.87
N GLU A 19 8.84 23.67 -28.48
CA GLU A 19 9.82 23.07 -27.56
C GLU A 19 9.28 23.00 -26.13
N LEU A 20 8.63 24.08 -25.67
CA LEU A 20 7.97 24.10 -24.35
C LEU A 20 6.85 23.06 -24.26
N VAL A 21 6.09 22.87 -25.35
CA VAL A 21 5.03 21.85 -25.44
C VAL A 21 5.62 20.44 -25.39
N LEU A 22 6.76 20.21 -26.07
CA LEU A 22 7.46 18.93 -26.01
C LEU A 22 7.97 18.62 -24.59
N ILE A 23 8.57 19.60 -23.90
CA ILE A 23 9.00 19.44 -22.51
C ILE A 23 7.80 19.18 -21.59
N ALA A 24 6.72 19.96 -21.73
CA ALA A 24 5.52 19.82 -20.91
C ALA A 24 4.86 18.44 -21.08
N THR A 25 4.79 17.91 -22.31
CA THR A 25 4.21 16.58 -22.57
C THR A 25 5.06 15.45 -21.99
N VAL A 26 6.38 15.51 -22.12
CA VAL A 26 7.29 14.53 -21.48
C VAL A 26 7.19 14.59 -19.96
N LEU A 27 7.09 15.79 -19.38
CA LEU A 27 6.92 15.99 -17.95
C LEU A 27 5.60 15.36 -17.47
N VAL A 28 4.48 15.62 -18.15
CA VAL A 28 3.18 15.04 -17.79
C VAL A 28 3.21 13.50 -17.88
N LEU A 29 3.79 12.93 -18.95
CA LEU A 29 3.93 11.47 -19.08
C LEU A 29 4.78 10.87 -17.97
N GLY A 30 5.92 11.50 -17.65
CA GLY A 30 6.78 11.08 -16.55
C GLY A 30 6.07 11.18 -15.19
N MET A 31 5.27 12.22 -14.99
CA MET A 31 4.50 12.41 -13.76
C MET A 31 3.40 11.37 -13.61
N ILE A 32 2.69 11.01 -14.69
CA ILE A 32 1.67 9.96 -14.67
C ILE A 32 2.29 8.63 -14.24
N VAL A 33 3.36 8.20 -14.90
CA VAL A 33 4.03 6.94 -14.58
C VAL A 33 4.57 6.99 -13.14
N GLY A 34 5.22 8.09 -12.76
CA GLY A 34 5.74 8.28 -11.40
C GLY A 34 4.66 8.20 -10.31
N LEU A 35 3.51 8.85 -10.51
CA LEU A 35 2.39 8.76 -9.55
C LEU A 35 1.80 7.36 -9.49
N THR A 36 1.69 6.65 -10.62
CA THR A 36 1.20 5.27 -10.60
C THR A 36 2.13 4.35 -9.82
N THR A 37 3.45 4.48 -9.99
CA THR A 37 4.41 3.67 -9.22
C THR A 37 4.40 4.02 -7.74
N LEU A 38 4.25 5.31 -7.39
CA LEU A 38 4.14 5.73 -5.99
C LEU A 38 2.88 5.16 -5.34
N ARG A 39 1.75 5.20 -6.04
CA ARG A 39 0.50 4.61 -5.55
C ARG A 39 0.67 3.11 -5.30
N ASP A 40 1.24 2.39 -6.26
CA ASP A 40 1.36 0.93 -6.17
C ASP A 40 2.33 0.53 -5.04
N GLN A 41 3.41 1.29 -4.83
CA GLN A 41 4.31 1.10 -3.68
C GLN A 41 3.63 1.39 -2.34
N VAL A 42 2.85 2.48 -2.23
CA VAL A 42 2.10 2.77 -1.01
C VAL A 42 1.12 1.64 -0.68
N ILE A 43 0.43 1.09 -1.68
CA ILE A 43 -0.47 -0.06 -1.48
C ILE A 43 0.31 -1.28 -1.00
N ALA A 44 1.49 -1.56 -1.57
CA ALA A 44 2.34 -2.67 -1.14
C ALA A 44 2.80 -2.52 0.33
N GLU A 45 3.25 -1.34 0.73
CA GLU A 45 3.65 -1.09 2.12
C GLU A 45 2.46 -1.22 3.09
N LEU A 46 1.27 -0.77 2.70
CA LEU A 46 0.06 -0.95 3.52
C LEU A 46 -0.33 -2.44 3.66
N ALA A 47 -0.13 -3.23 2.61
CA ALA A 47 -0.33 -4.67 2.65
C ALA A 47 0.68 -5.35 3.59
N ASP A 48 1.95 -4.93 3.56
CA ASP A 48 2.97 -5.44 4.49
C ASP A 48 2.71 -5.03 5.95
N VAL A 49 2.17 -3.83 6.18
CA VAL A 49 1.70 -3.42 7.52
C VAL A 49 0.53 -4.30 7.99
N ALA A 50 -0.44 -4.59 7.11
CA ALA A 50 -1.55 -5.49 7.43
C ALA A 50 -1.07 -6.91 7.77
N ASN A 51 -0.10 -7.44 7.01
CA ASN A 51 0.58 -8.70 7.30
C ASN A 51 1.22 -8.71 8.69
N ALA A 52 1.96 -7.64 9.01
CA ALA A 52 2.61 -7.52 10.32
C ALA A 52 1.61 -7.47 11.48
N MET A 53 0.45 -6.81 11.29
CA MET A 53 -0.63 -6.80 12.28
C MET A 53 -1.29 -8.18 12.42
N SER A 54 -1.53 -8.88 11.32
CA SER A 54 -2.09 -10.24 11.33
C SER A 54 -1.14 -11.25 11.98
N ASN A 55 0.16 -11.12 11.74
CA ASN A 55 1.20 -11.97 12.35
C ASN A 55 1.57 -11.52 13.78
N SER A 56 0.92 -10.47 14.30
CA SER A 56 1.06 -10.10 15.70
C SER A 56 0.40 -11.16 16.57
N ASN A 57 1.17 -11.74 17.49
CA ASN A 57 0.69 -12.80 18.37
C ASN A 57 -0.38 -12.25 19.34
N GLN A 58 -1.66 -12.52 19.03
CA GLN A 58 -2.82 -12.17 19.87
C GLN A 58 -3.16 -13.23 20.93
N SER A 59 -2.31 -14.25 21.11
CA SER A 59 -2.61 -15.38 21.97
C SER A 59 -2.27 -15.11 23.43
N TYR A 60 -3.29 -14.75 24.21
CA TYR A 60 -3.32 -14.97 25.65
C TYR A 60 -4.28 -16.11 25.96
N SER A 61 -3.75 -17.24 26.41
CA SER A 61 -4.55 -18.36 26.92
C SER A 61 -4.25 -18.57 28.39
N TYR A 62 -5.29 -18.58 29.23
CA TYR A 62 -5.15 -19.03 30.61
C TYR A 62 -6.24 -20.05 30.95
N SER A 63 -5.87 -21.06 31.71
CA SER A 63 -6.80 -22.09 32.17
C SER A 63 -7.60 -21.58 33.36
N GLY A 64 -8.89 -21.91 33.37
CA GLY A 64 -9.72 -21.76 34.55
C GLY A 64 -9.22 -22.67 35.68
N ILE A 65 -9.36 -22.21 36.92
CA ILE A 65 -8.99 -22.99 38.12
C ILE A 65 -10.29 -23.25 38.90
N THR A 66 -10.59 -24.52 39.16
CA THR A 66 -11.79 -24.93 39.92
C THR A 66 -11.39 -25.55 41.26
N GLY A 67 -11.92 -24.99 42.34
CA GLY A 67 -11.85 -25.50 43.71
C GLY A 67 -13.22 -25.87 44.26
N HIS A 68 -13.27 -26.29 45.52
CA HIS A 68 -14.48 -26.87 46.13
C HIS A 68 -15.69 -25.92 46.21
N SER A 69 -15.46 -24.61 46.30
CA SER A 69 -16.53 -23.59 46.41
C SER A 69 -16.37 -22.43 45.42
N SER A 70 -15.45 -22.53 44.46
CA SER A 70 -15.22 -21.48 43.47
C SER A 70 -14.62 -22.04 42.19
N SER A 71 -14.92 -21.38 41.08
CA SER A 71 -14.32 -21.65 39.79
C SER A 71 -14.01 -20.34 39.09
N THR A 72 -12.88 -20.26 38.41
CA THR A 72 -12.60 -19.22 37.43
C THR A 72 -12.76 -19.82 36.04
N SER A 73 -13.36 -19.11 35.09
CA SER A 73 -13.38 -19.55 33.69
C SER A 73 -12.04 -19.19 33.04
N GLY A 74 -11.50 -20.08 32.21
CA GLY A 74 -10.38 -19.75 31.35
C GLY A 74 -10.83 -18.91 30.14
N SER A 75 -9.87 -18.42 29.36
CA SER A 75 -10.14 -17.82 28.05
C SER A 75 -9.14 -18.32 27.00
N LEU A 76 -9.64 -18.56 25.79
CA LEU A 76 -8.84 -18.70 24.57
C LEU A 76 -9.32 -17.67 23.55
N PHE A 77 -8.41 -17.21 22.68
CA PHE A 77 -8.77 -16.41 21.51
C PHE A 77 -8.90 -17.36 20.33
N ASP A 78 -10.09 -17.39 19.72
CA ASP A 78 -10.47 -18.21 18.57
C ASP A 78 -11.06 -17.22 17.55
N ASP A 79 -10.36 -16.96 16.45
CA ASP A 79 -10.88 -16.09 15.39
C ASP A 79 -11.77 -16.89 14.43
N ASN A 80 -12.75 -16.20 13.85
CA ASN A 80 -13.59 -16.81 12.83
C ASN A 80 -12.91 -16.63 11.48
N LEU A 81 -12.83 -17.74 10.72
CA LEU A 81 -12.42 -17.72 9.33
C LEU A 81 -13.28 -16.72 8.55
N ASP A 82 -12.65 -15.77 7.88
CA ASP A 82 -13.34 -14.80 7.05
C ASP A 82 -13.31 -15.20 5.56
N PHE A 83 -13.76 -14.29 4.70
CA PHE A 83 -13.80 -14.50 3.25
C PHE A 83 -12.41 -14.79 2.64
N CYS A 84 -11.32 -14.30 3.23
CA CYS A 84 -9.95 -14.53 2.80
C CYS A 84 -9.30 -15.79 3.39
N ASP A 85 -9.95 -16.48 4.34
CA ASP A 85 -9.45 -17.71 4.99
C ASP A 85 -10.10 -19.00 4.44
N GLN A 86 -10.84 -18.90 3.34
CA GLN A 86 -11.57 -20.04 2.78
C GLN A 86 -10.61 -21.03 2.10
N ASN A 87 -10.70 -22.31 2.47
CA ASN A 87 -9.93 -23.42 1.88
C ASN A 87 -10.49 -23.83 0.50
N ASP A 88 -10.81 -22.84 -0.32
CA ASP A 88 -11.27 -23.07 -1.67
C ASP A 88 -10.02 -23.35 -2.51
N ASN A 89 -10.05 -24.37 -3.37
CA ASN A 89 -8.93 -24.73 -4.25
C ASN A 89 -8.55 -23.62 -5.26
N GLY A 90 -9.19 -22.45 -5.20
CA GLY A 90 -8.64 -21.20 -5.69
C GLY A 90 -7.97 -20.52 -4.51
N GLY A 91 -6.66 -20.76 -4.33
CA GLY A 91 -5.87 -20.07 -3.32
C GLY A 91 -6.07 -18.56 -3.40
N ALA A 92 -5.61 -17.85 -2.38
CA ALA A 92 -5.70 -16.38 -2.31
C ALA A 92 -5.19 -15.62 -3.55
N ASP A 93 -4.55 -16.34 -4.47
CA ASP A 93 -4.28 -15.99 -5.86
C ASP A 93 -5.52 -15.55 -6.69
N THR A 94 -6.75 -15.86 -6.27
CA THR A 94 -7.96 -15.51 -7.03
C THR A 94 -8.55 -14.14 -6.67
N PHE A 95 -8.25 -13.60 -5.50
CA PHE A 95 -8.65 -12.25 -5.09
C PHE A 95 -7.42 -11.43 -4.71
N ALA A 96 -7.06 -10.48 -5.57
CA ALA A 96 -5.86 -9.63 -5.45
C ALA A 96 -5.76 -8.76 -4.18
N HIS A 97 -6.75 -8.83 -3.29
CA HIS A 97 -6.79 -8.13 -1.99
C HIS A 97 -6.71 -9.05 -0.77
N CYS A 98 -6.73 -10.38 -0.94
CA CYS A 98 -6.53 -11.30 0.17
C CYS A 98 -5.03 -11.56 0.37
N ILE A 99 -4.62 -11.52 1.64
CA ILE A 99 -3.27 -11.78 2.09
C ILE A 99 -3.24 -13.21 2.65
N THR A 100 -2.32 -14.05 2.17
CA THR A 100 -2.08 -15.37 2.80
C THR A 100 -0.91 -15.26 3.74
N VAL A 101 -1.19 -15.37 5.03
CA VAL A 101 -0.15 -15.56 6.04
C VAL A 101 0.22 -17.04 6.03
N ILE A 102 1.24 -17.41 5.26
CA ILE A 102 1.84 -18.74 5.36
C ILE A 102 2.49 -18.82 6.73
N ALA A 103 2.05 -19.77 7.56
CA ALA A 103 2.66 -20.01 8.87
C ALA A 103 4.17 -20.20 8.69
N ALA A 104 4.96 -19.39 9.40
CA ALA A 104 6.41 -19.50 9.38
C ALA A 104 6.82 -20.93 9.78
N ILE A 105 7.55 -21.59 8.89
CA ILE A 105 8.09 -22.92 9.16
C ILE A 105 9.21 -22.72 10.19
N PRO A 106 9.19 -23.41 11.35
CA PRO A 106 10.26 -23.25 12.33
C PRO A 106 11.56 -23.81 11.73
N GLY A 107 12.50 -22.96 11.33
CA GLY A 107 13.83 -23.40 10.88
C GLY A 107 14.52 -22.66 9.74
N GLU A 108 13.94 -21.60 9.16
CA GLU A 108 14.62 -20.67 8.23
C GLU A 108 14.74 -19.27 8.86
#